data_AF-A0A348PE75-F1
#
_entry.id   AF-A0A348PE75-F1
#
_cell.length_a   1.000
_cell.length_b   1.000
_cell.length_c   1.000
_cell.angle_alpha   90.00
_cell.angle_beta   90.00
_cell.angle_gamma   90.00
#
_symmetry.space_group_name_H-M   'P 1'
#
loop_
_entity.id
_entity.type
_entity.pdbx_description
1 polymer ?
#
loop_
_entity_poly.entity_id
_entity_poly.type
_entity_poly.pdbx_seq_one_letter_code
_entity_poly.pdbx_strand_id
1 'polypeptide(L)'
;MPEKRNQKRRATDRTPATVQNQRVVFEDLGIDRDPSNIFHQTLEQLLAAAEIVGLKHHHQLILSQPRSEVQVNFPVLMDDGQHRLFRGWRVQHNSALGPFKGGLRFHPGVDADSMRALAILMTLKCSLLRLPFGGAYGGVECSNRELTRDELERVTRRFAWAISEQIGPDHDVVGPGVGTDPQVMAWFADTYAQTGATHSRADAHRVATGKPVEAGGIIGRASAGGLGLVEVLREMLPDMGIDPSSLTFTIAGFGNVGRSTAVALCRSGARLVGVLDRSGAVVNLRGFDPDDLIDHLDVHDSLDGFHGGECVSAADFWKLPCDVLVPAALEQMVTSEVAEIVGARAVAEMGSAPVTPD
;
A
#
# COMPACT_ATOMS: atom_id res chain seq x y z
N MET A 1 -46.75 -35.62 -39.27
CA MET A 1 -46.93 -35.31 -37.83
C MET A 1 -46.63 -36.59 -37.07
N PRO A 2 -45.72 -36.62 -36.08
CA PRO A 2 -45.69 -35.70 -34.93
C PRO A 2 -44.29 -35.14 -34.58
N GLU A 3 -44.32 -34.33 -33.52
CA GLU A 3 -43.34 -33.40 -32.96
C GLU A 3 -42.00 -34.02 -32.52
N LYS A 4 -40.88 -33.41 -32.93
CA LYS A 4 -39.60 -33.53 -32.22
C LYS A 4 -39.46 -32.36 -31.26
N ARG A 5 -39.74 -32.64 -29.99
CA ARG A 5 -39.60 -31.72 -28.86
C ARG A 5 -38.12 -31.36 -28.68
N ASN A 6 -37.81 -30.10 -28.91
CA ASN A 6 -36.48 -29.52 -28.82
C ASN A 6 -36.15 -29.25 -27.33
N GLN A 7 -35.51 -30.21 -26.65
CA GLN A 7 -34.94 -29.99 -25.33
C GLN A 7 -33.57 -29.33 -25.47
N LYS A 8 -33.57 -28.00 -25.63
CA LYS A 8 -32.39 -27.18 -25.32
C LYS A 8 -32.09 -27.38 -23.83
N ARG A 9 -31.05 -28.13 -23.53
CA ARG A 9 -30.42 -28.15 -22.20
C ARG A 9 -30.08 -26.71 -21.86
N ARG A 10 -30.78 -26.15 -20.86
CA ARG A 10 -30.32 -24.94 -20.15
C ARG A 10 -28.92 -25.27 -19.66
N ALA A 11 -27.92 -24.55 -20.16
CA ALA A 11 -26.63 -24.47 -19.50
C ALA A 11 -26.93 -24.00 -18.07
N THR A 12 -26.75 -24.89 -17.11
CA THR A 12 -26.81 -24.54 -15.70
C THR A 12 -25.72 -23.52 -15.48
N ASP A 13 -26.14 -22.32 -15.14
CA ASP A 13 -25.39 -21.22 -14.55
C ASP A 13 -24.76 -21.75 -13.26
N ARG A 14 -23.67 -22.50 -13.39
CA ARG A 14 -22.89 -23.01 -12.26
C ARG A 14 -21.86 -21.96 -11.96
N THR A 15 -22.18 -21.09 -11.03
CA THR A 15 -21.20 -20.23 -10.36
C THR A 15 -20.00 -21.11 -9.97
N PRO A 16 -18.75 -20.72 -10.28
CA PRO A 16 -17.58 -21.46 -9.85
C PRO A 16 -17.61 -21.73 -8.33
N ALA A 17 -17.11 -22.88 -7.88
CA ALA A 17 -17.14 -23.27 -6.46
C ALA A 17 -16.56 -22.17 -5.53
N THR A 18 -15.52 -21.48 -6.00
CA THR A 18 -14.90 -20.32 -5.35
C THR A 18 -15.85 -19.18 -5.09
N VAL A 19 -16.63 -18.80 -6.10
CA VAL A 19 -17.61 -17.71 -5.99
C VAL A 19 -18.76 -18.12 -5.07
N GLN A 20 -19.12 -19.41 -5.07
CA GLN A 20 -20.13 -19.92 -4.15
C GLN A 20 -19.64 -19.87 -2.69
N ASN A 21 -18.39 -20.26 -2.41
CA ASN A 21 -17.83 -20.23 -1.06
C ASN A 21 -17.64 -18.79 -0.55
N GLN A 22 -17.17 -17.88 -1.41
CA GLN A 22 -17.09 -16.45 -1.09
C GLN A 22 -18.46 -15.90 -0.67
N ARG A 23 -19.53 -16.20 -1.42
CA ARG A 23 -20.88 -15.76 -1.08
C ARG A 23 -21.33 -16.22 0.31
N VAL A 24 -21.08 -17.48 0.68
CA VAL A 24 -21.45 -18.00 2.01
C VAL A 24 -20.75 -17.22 3.12
N VAL A 25 -19.46 -16.92 2.97
CA VAL A 25 -18.73 -16.13 3.99
C VAL A 25 -19.27 -14.71 4.10
N PHE A 26 -19.55 -14.04 2.97
CA PHE A 26 -20.13 -12.70 2.99
C PHE A 26 -21.53 -12.69 3.64
N GLU A 27 -22.37 -13.68 3.31
CA GLU A 27 -23.70 -13.86 3.91
C GLU A 27 -23.62 -14.10 5.42
N ASP A 28 -22.74 -15.00 5.87
CA ASP A 28 -22.53 -15.31 7.30
C ASP A 28 -22.05 -14.10 8.10
N LEU A 29 -21.31 -13.19 7.47
CA LEU A 29 -20.82 -11.95 8.07
C LEU A 29 -21.77 -10.76 7.89
N GLY A 30 -22.87 -10.93 7.14
CA GLY A 30 -23.81 -9.85 6.83
C GLY A 30 -23.19 -8.73 5.98
N ILE A 31 -22.24 -9.05 5.10
CA ILE A 31 -21.57 -8.09 4.23
C ILE A 31 -22.26 -8.09 2.87
N ASP A 32 -22.82 -6.94 2.49
CA ASP A 32 -23.32 -6.70 1.14
C ASP A 32 -22.13 -6.46 0.19
N ARG A 33 -21.92 -7.40 -0.75
CA ARG A 33 -20.80 -7.35 -1.69
C ARG A 33 -20.87 -6.12 -2.59
N ASP A 34 -19.84 -5.29 -2.50
CA ASP A 34 -19.55 -4.17 -3.40
C ASP A 34 -18.21 -4.40 -4.13
N PRO A 35 -18.22 -4.69 -5.45
CA PRO A 35 -17.01 -4.93 -6.24
C PRO A 35 -16.08 -3.72 -6.35
N SER A 36 -16.53 -2.50 -6.08
CA SER A 36 -15.68 -1.30 -6.11
C SER A 36 -14.94 -1.07 -4.79
N ASN A 37 -15.40 -1.71 -3.72
CA ASN A 37 -14.86 -1.56 -2.38
C ASN A 37 -13.57 -2.40 -2.20
N ILE A 38 -12.48 -1.73 -1.86
CA ILE A 38 -11.16 -2.35 -1.70
C ILE A 38 -11.11 -3.44 -0.61
N PHE A 39 -11.90 -3.31 0.46
CA PHE A 39 -12.00 -4.33 1.50
C PHE A 39 -12.63 -5.60 0.94
N HIS A 40 -13.72 -5.47 0.19
CA HIS A 40 -14.39 -6.61 -0.42
C HIS A 40 -13.53 -7.29 -1.49
N GLN A 41 -12.85 -6.52 -2.34
CA GLN A 41 -11.88 -7.07 -3.29
C GLN A 41 -10.76 -7.85 -2.59
N THR A 42 -10.23 -7.30 -1.49
CA THR A 42 -9.18 -7.96 -0.69
C THR A 42 -9.70 -9.25 -0.04
N LEU A 43 -10.94 -9.25 0.46
CA LEU A 43 -11.59 -10.44 1.01
C LEU A 43 -11.81 -11.50 -0.06
N GLU A 44 -12.22 -11.13 -1.26
CA GLU A 44 -12.40 -12.08 -2.36
C GLU A 44 -11.10 -12.80 -2.69
N GLN A 45 -9.99 -12.07 -2.77
CA GLN A 45 -8.65 -12.63 -2.98
C GLN A 45 -8.22 -13.54 -1.82
N LEU A 46 -8.42 -13.10 -0.57
CA LEU A 46 -8.16 -13.91 0.63
C LEU A 46 -8.95 -15.23 0.57
N LEU A 47 -10.24 -15.18 0.26
CA LEU A 47 -11.12 -16.34 0.24
C LEU A 47 -10.85 -17.27 -0.93
N ALA A 48 -10.43 -16.74 -2.09
CA ALA A 48 -9.96 -17.54 -3.20
C ALA A 48 -8.69 -18.33 -2.81
N ALA A 49 -7.72 -17.66 -2.18
CA ALA A 49 -6.53 -18.33 -1.66
C ALA A 49 -6.87 -19.35 -0.55
N ALA A 50 -7.81 -19.02 0.33
CA ALA A 50 -8.27 -19.89 1.40
C ALA A 50 -8.89 -21.19 0.88
N GLU A 51 -9.64 -21.13 -0.22
CA GLU A 51 -10.20 -22.32 -0.86
C GLU A 51 -9.11 -23.20 -1.47
N ILE A 52 -8.13 -22.61 -2.17
CA ILE A 52 -7.00 -23.34 -2.78
C ILE A 52 -6.25 -24.18 -1.74
N VAL A 53 -6.05 -23.63 -0.54
CA VAL A 53 -5.35 -24.34 0.55
C VAL A 53 -6.27 -25.22 1.41
N GLY A 54 -7.57 -25.30 1.09
CA GLY A 54 -8.55 -26.09 1.84
C GLY A 54 -8.80 -25.58 3.25
N LEU A 55 -8.77 -24.26 3.45
CA LEU A 55 -8.96 -23.64 4.76
C LEU A 55 -10.40 -23.89 5.25
N LYS A 56 -10.54 -24.34 6.50
CA LYS A 56 -11.86 -24.60 7.11
C LYS A 56 -12.70 -23.31 7.21
N HIS A 57 -14.01 -23.44 7.04
CA HIS A 57 -14.96 -22.31 7.06
C HIS A 57 -14.79 -21.35 8.23
N HIS A 58 -14.67 -21.85 9.47
CA HIS A 58 -14.48 -20.98 10.63
C HIS A 58 -13.19 -20.16 10.60
N HIS A 59 -12.11 -20.68 10.00
CA HIS A 59 -10.89 -19.89 9.80
C HIS A 59 -11.09 -18.84 8.70
N GLN A 60 -11.87 -19.13 7.66
CA GLN A 60 -12.24 -18.14 6.65
C GLN A 60 -13.02 -16.98 7.29
N LEU A 61 -14.00 -17.28 8.16
CA LEU A 61 -14.74 -16.27 8.92
C LEU A 61 -13.81 -15.41 9.80
N ILE A 62 -12.89 -16.04 10.54
CA ILE A 62 -11.93 -15.33 11.41
C ILE A 62 -11.00 -14.42 10.60
N LEU A 63 -10.52 -14.86 9.44
CA LEU A 63 -9.61 -14.07 8.59
C LEU A 63 -10.35 -13.03 7.73
N SER A 64 -11.67 -13.07 7.68
CA SER A 64 -12.47 -12.13 6.90
C SER A 64 -12.91 -10.90 7.70
N GLN A 65 -12.54 -10.83 8.98
CA GLN A 65 -12.88 -9.72 9.87
C GLN A 65 -11.66 -9.28 10.66
N PRO A 66 -11.44 -7.97 10.84
CA PRO A 66 -10.43 -7.50 11.75
C PRO A 66 -10.79 -7.87 13.19
N ARG A 67 -9.78 -8.24 13.98
CA ARG A 67 -9.93 -8.51 15.41
C ARG A 67 -10.41 -7.29 16.19
N SER A 68 -9.92 -6.11 15.83
CA SER A 68 -10.36 -4.85 16.44
C SER A 68 -10.13 -3.69 15.47
N GLU A 69 -10.93 -2.65 15.66
CA GLU A 69 -10.83 -1.43 14.89
C GLU A 69 -11.25 -0.26 15.78
N VAL A 70 -10.42 0.77 15.80
CA VAL A 70 -10.65 1.97 16.59
C VAL A 70 -10.66 3.17 15.67
N GLN A 71 -11.78 3.88 15.66
CA GLN A 71 -11.90 5.20 15.05
C GLN A 71 -11.80 6.26 16.14
N VAL A 72 -10.97 7.27 15.90
CA VAL A 72 -10.80 8.42 16.79
C VAL A 72 -11.12 9.71 16.04
N ASN A 73 -11.77 10.64 16.73
CA ASN A 73 -11.90 12.02 16.27
C ASN A 73 -11.14 12.90 17.26
N PHE A 74 -10.28 13.78 16.76
CA PHE A 74 -9.44 14.60 17.64
C PHE A 74 -9.26 16.02 17.09
N PRO A 75 -9.42 17.05 17.94
CA PRO A 75 -9.24 18.43 17.53
C PRO A 75 -7.75 18.80 17.50
N VAL A 76 -7.36 19.64 16.55
CA VAL A 76 -6.03 20.24 16.44
C VAL A 76 -6.19 21.74 16.23
N LEU A 77 -5.40 22.54 16.94
CA LEU A 77 -5.30 23.97 16.71
C LEU A 77 -4.43 24.20 15.46
N MET A 78 -4.98 24.88 14.46
CA MET A 78 -4.32 25.23 13.20
C MET A 78 -3.53 26.53 13.35
N ASP A 79 -2.64 26.82 12.40
CA ASP A 79 -1.77 28.01 12.45
C ASP A 79 -2.58 29.31 12.29
N ASP A 80 -3.77 29.25 11.68
CA ASP A 80 -4.73 30.35 11.59
C ASP A 80 -5.52 30.61 12.89
N GLY A 81 -5.26 29.81 13.94
CA GLY A 81 -5.93 29.89 15.24
C GLY A 81 -7.29 29.17 15.32
N GLN A 82 -7.77 28.56 14.23
CA GLN A 82 -9.00 27.76 14.24
C GLN A 82 -8.73 26.33 14.72
N HIS A 83 -9.74 25.69 15.30
CA HIS A 83 -9.69 24.26 15.56
C HIS A 83 -10.26 23.47 14.39
N ARG A 84 -9.49 22.50 13.88
CA ARG A 84 -9.96 21.51 12.91
C ARG A 84 -10.10 20.16 13.58
N LEU A 85 -11.21 19.47 13.32
CA LEU A 85 -11.41 18.10 13.77
C LEU A 85 -10.86 17.13 12.71
N PHE A 86 -9.97 16.25 13.13
CA PHE A 86 -9.43 15.18 12.28
C PHE A 86 -10.01 13.85 12.69
N ARG A 87 -10.13 12.96 11.71
CA ARG A 87 -10.61 11.58 11.89
C ARG A 87 -9.49 10.62 11.53
N GLY A 88 -9.28 9.62 12.37
CA GLY A 88 -8.26 8.60 12.17
C GLY A 88 -8.72 7.23 12.60
N TRP A 89 -8.02 6.21 12.09
CA TRP A 89 -8.32 4.81 12.34
C TRP A 89 -7.06 4.04 12.70
N ARG A 90 -7.21 3.03 13.55
CA ARG A 90 -6.26 1.94 13.71
C ARG A 90 -7.02 0.62 13.66
N VAL A 91 -6.76 -0.16 12.61
CA VAL A 91 -7.37 -1.48 12.37
C VAL A 91 -6.33 -2.56 12.64
N GLN A 92 -6.67 -3.50 13.51
CA GLN A 92 -5.83 -4.63 13.88
C GLN A 92 -6.50 -5.90 13.38
N HIS A 93 -5.95 -6.49 12.32
CA HIS A 93 -6.60 -7.58 11.61
C HIS A 93 -6.44 -8.92 12.34
N ASN A 94 -5.22 -9.43 12.43
CA ASN A 94 -4.96 -10.73 13.04
C ASN A 94 -3.61 -10.76 13.75
N SER A 95 -3.55 -11.38 14.94
CA SER A 95 -2.37 -11.44 15.81
C SER A 95 -1.84 -12.87 16.02
N ALA A 96 -2.22 -13.84 15.18
CA ALA A 96 -1.90 -15.25 15.38
C ALA A 96 -0.37 -15.53 15.41
N LEU A 97 0.41 -14.71 14.70
CA LEU A 97 1.87 -14.86 14.61
C LEU A 97 2.66 -13.95 15.56
N GLY A 98 2.00 -13.05 16.29
CA GLY A 98 2.66 -12.11 17.19
C GLY A 98 1.98 -10.73 17.25
N PRO A 99 2.69 -9.71 17.77
CA PRO A 99 2.20 -8.33 17.83
C PRO A 99 1.74 -7.83 16.47
N PHE A 100 0.81 -6.88 16.45
CA PHE A 100 0.39 -6.27 15.20
C PHE A 100 1.52 -5.41 14.59
N LYS A 101 1.61 -5.41 13.26
CA LYS A 101 2.52 -4.55 12.52
C LYS A 101 1.77 -3.89 11.38
N GLY A 102 1.92 -2.57 11.27
CA GLY A 102 1.20 -1.79 10.26
C GLY A 102 1.78 -0.42 10.00
N GLY A 103 1.54 0.10 8.80
CA GLY A 103 1.88 1.48 8.45
C GLY A 103 0.87 2.50 9.02
N LEU A 104 1.17 3.78 8.85
CA LEU A 104 0.27 4.91 9.02
C LEU A 104 0.15 5.68 7.70
N ARG A 105 -1.08 5.88 7.22
CA ARG A 105 -1.38 6.67 6.02
C ARG A 105 -2.03 8.00 6.36
N PHE A 106 -1.43 9.10 5.90
CA PHE A 106 -2.01 10.43 6.00
C PHE A 106 -2.43 10.85 4.59
N HIS A 107 -3.69 10.59 4.25
CA HIS A 107 -4.23 10.85 2.92
C HIS A 107 -5.71 11.28 3.03
N PRO A 108 -6.22 12.18 2.16
CA PRO A 108 -7.62 12.60 2.19
C PRO A 108 -8.61 11.46 1.96
N GLY A 109 -8.22 10.44 1.21
CA GLY A 109 -9.03 9.24 0.93
C GLY A 109 -8.88 8.12 1.97
N VAL A 110 -8.45 8.41 3.20
CA VAL A 110 -8.43 7.39 4.27
C VAL A 110 -9.85 7.18 4.78
N ASP A 111 -10.29 5.93 4.82
CA ASP A 111 -11.56 5.48 5.39
C ASP A 111 -11.40 4.14 6.13
N ALA A 112 -12.49 3.62 6.70
CA ALA A 112 -12.44 2.36 7.44
C ALA A 112 -12.06 1.16 6.54
N ASP A 113 -12.63 1.07 5.33
CA ASP A 113 -12.49 -0.10 4.46
C ASP A 113 -11.09 -0.21 3.84
N SER A 114 -10.52 0.91 3.41
CA SER A 114 -9.11 0.97 2.99
C SER A 114 -8.16 0.54 4.11
N MET A 115 -8.43 0.93 5.37
CA MET A 115 -7.61 0.51 6.51
C MET A 115 -7.77 -0.98 6.83
N ARG A 116 -8.99 -1.54 6.70
CA ARG A 116 -9.24 -2.99 6.83
C ARG A 116 -8.51 -3.79 5.77
N ALA A 117 -8.63 -3.40 4.50
CA ALA A 117 -7.93 -4.02 3.38
C ALA A 117 -6.41 -4.06 3.62
N LEU A 118 -5.82 -2.91 3.96
CA LEU A 118 -4.38 -2.81 4.21
C LEU A 118 -3.93 -3.61 5.44
N ALA A 119 -4.76 -3.72 6.48
CA ALA A 119 -4.47 -4.54 7.65
C ALA A 119 -4.45 -6.04 7.30
N ILE A 120 -5.36 -6.51 6.43
CA ILE A 120 -5.35 -7.87 5.88
C ILE A 120 -4.06 -8.11 5.11
N LEU A 121 -3.72 -7.22 4.18
CA LEU A 121 -2.49 -7.35 3.37
C LEU A 121 -1.24 -7.38 4.26
N MET A 122 -1.22 -6.63 5.36
CA MET A 122 -0.13 -6.70 6.34
C MET A 122 -0.06 -8.07 7.03
N THR A 123 -1.19 -8.67 7.41
CA THR A 123 -1.21 -10.04 7.97
C THR A 123 -0.62 -11.04 6.97
N LEU A 124 -1.07 -10.99 5.73
CA LEU A 124 -0.62 -11.90 4.67
C LEU A 124 0.87 -11.71 4.39
N LYS A 125 1.32 -10.46 4.27
CA LYS A 125 2.74 -10.13 4.03
C LYS A 125 3.64 -10.62 5.16
N CYS A 126 3.28 -10.36 6.42
CA CYS A 126 4.07 -10.83 7.57
C CYS A 126 4.14 -12.36 7.60
N SER A 127 3.03 -13.05 7.33
CA SER A 127 2.98 -14.51 7.25
C SER A 127 3.84 -15.07 6.13
N LEU A 128 3.72 -14.52 4.91
CA LEU A 128 4.49 -14.94 3.73
C LEU A 128 6.00 -14.81 3.97
N LEU A 129 6.43 -13.71 4.58
CA LEU A 129 7.84 -13.43 4.91
C LEU A 129 8.29 -14.11 6.22
N ARG A 130 7.42 -14.89 6.87
CA ARG A 130 7.69 -15.56 8.16
C ARG A 130 8.17 -14.62 9.26
N LEU A 131 7.64 -13.40 9.27
CA LEU A 131 7.90 -12.44 10.33
C LEU A 131 6.98 -12.74 11.52
N PRO A 132 7.47 -12.62 12.77
CA PRO A 132 6.69 -12.89 13.99
C PRO A 132 5.73 -11.75 14.31
N PHE A 133 4.93 -11.34 13.33
CA PHE A 133 3.97 -10.24 13.43
C PHE A 133 2.63 -10.63 12.84
N GLY A 134 1.58 -10.14 13.48
CA GLY A 134 0.27 -9.98 12.89
C GLY A 134 0.21 -8.84 11.87
N GLY A 135 -1.00 -8.47 11.49
CA GLY A 135 -1.26 -7.35 10.58
C GLY A 135 -2.15 -6.29 11.19
N ALA A 136 -1.73 -5.04 11.06
CA ALA A 136 -2.56 -3.87 11.33
C ALA A 136 -2.32 -2.82 10.24
N TYR A 137 -3.17 -1.81 10.20
CA TYR A 137 -2.91 -0.58 9.47
C TYR A 137 -3.67 0.56 10.11
N GLY A 138 -3.21 1.79 9.93
CA GLY A 138 -3.94 2.94 10.42
C GLY A 138 -3.69 4.16 9.57
N GLY A 139 -4.39 5.24 9.87
CA GLY A 139 -4.27 6.46 9.11
C GLY A 139 -5.12 7.60 9.64
N VAL A 140 -4.89 8.78 9.08
CA VAL A 140 -5.63 10.00 9.35
C VAL A 140 -6.11 10.57 8.03
N GLU A 141 -7.38 10.94 7.96
CA GLU A 141 -8.01 11.62 6.84
C GLU A 141 -7.49 13.07 6.74
N CYS A 142 -6.34 13.24 6.11
CA CYS A 142 -5.68 14.55 5.91
C CYS A 142 -4.71 14.53 4.73
N SER A 143 -4.43 15.71 4.17
CA SER A 143 -3.35 15.89 3.20
C SER A 143 -2.13 16.47 3.90
N ASN A 144 -0.99 15.78 3.85
CA ASN A 144 0.25 16.32 4.41
C ASN A 144 0.81 17.53 3.62
N ARG A 145 0.25 17.83 2.44
CA ARG A 145 0.60 18.99 1.61
C ARG A 145 -0.19 20.24 1.95
N GLU A 146 -1.36 20.07 2.56
CA GLU A 146 -2.21 21.17 3.02
C GLU A 146 -1.84 21.65 4.42
N LEU A 147 -1.05 20.85 5.15
CA LEU A 147 -0.63 21.14 6.51
C LEU A 147 0.77 21.72 6.49
N THR A 148 0.98 22.76 7.30
CA THR A 148 2.35 23.16 7.62
C THR A 148 3.07 22.05 8.40
N ARG A 149 4.40 22.13 8.50
CA ARG A 149 5.18 21.16 9.26
C ARG A 149 4.73 21.10 10.73
N ASP A 150 4.40 22.25 11.31
CA ASP A 150 3.99 22.35 12.71
C ASP A 150 2.56 21.83 12.91
N GLU A 151 1.66 22.07 11.95
CA GLU A 151 0.33 21.46 11.94
C GLU A 151 0.40 19.94 11.81
N LEU A 152 1.24 19.43 10.91
CA LEU A 152 1.47 18.00 10.73
C LEU A 152 2.03 17.34 12.00
N GLU A 153 2.94 18.02 12.69
CA GLU A 153 3.43 17.59 14.00
C GLU A 153 2.26 17.50 14.98
N ARG A 154 1.45 18.56 15.14
CA ARG A 154 0.32 18.56 16.08
C ARG A 154 -0.72 17.50 15.76
N VAL A 155 -1.04 17.26 14.48
CA VAL A 155 -1.91 16.17 14.02
C VAL A 155 -1.33 14.82 14.42
N THR A 156 -0.04 14.60 14.15
CA THR A 156 0.66 13.35 14.45
C THR A 156 0.66 13.05 15.94
N ARG A 157 1.03 14.03 16.76
CA ARG A 157 1.06 13.90 18.23
C ARG A 157 -0.33 13.63 18.79
N ARG A 158 -1.33 14.38 18.33
CA ARG A 158 -2.70 14.20 18.81
C ARG A 158 -3.27 12.85 18.41
N PHE A 159 -2.98 12.37 17.21
CA PHE A 159 -3.34 11.02 16.78
C PHE A 159 -2.64 9.94 17.60
N ALA A 160 -1.32 10.03 17.79
CA ALA A 160 -0.54 9.09 18.59
C ALA A 160 -1.09 8.95 20.02
N TRP A 161 -1.46 10.07 20.64
CA TRP A 161 -2.12 10.08 21.94
C TRP A 161 -3.51 9.44 21.89
N ALA A 162 -4.31 9.76 20.87
CA ALA A 162 -5.68 9.27 20.76
C ALA A 162 -5.77 7.73 20.62
N ILE A 163 -4.74 7.08 20.07
CA ILE A 163 -4.68 5.62 19.93
C ILE A 163 -3.67 4.95 20.89
N SER A 164 -3.16 5.66 21.90
CA SER A 164 -2.04 5.17 22.71
C SER A 164 -2.37 3.92 23.53
N GLU A 165 -3.63 3.70 23.88
CA GLU A 165 -4.07 2.52 24.64
C GLU A 165 -4.15 1.26 23.76
N GLN A 166 -4.20 1.42 22.45
CA GLN A 166 -4.32 0.32 21.48
C GLN A 166 -2.97 -0.12 20.93
N ILE A 167 -1.89 0.60 21.23
CA ILE A 167 -0.57 0.36 20.65
C ILE A 167 0.51 0.14 21.70
N GLY A 168 1.59 -0.51 21.27
CA GLY A 168 2.77 -0.66 22.13
C GLY A 168 3.84 -1.58 21.54
N PRO A 169 5.07 -1.49 22.06
CA PRO A 169 6.23 -2.26 21.59
C PRO A 169 5.99 -3.76 21.41
N ASP A 170 5.22 -4.36 22.33
CA ASP A 170 4.94 -5.80 22.37
C ASP A 170 3.48 -6.11 21.99
N HIS A 171 2.74 -5.14 21.47
CA HIS A 171 1.33 -5.30 21.13
C HIS A 171 0.99 -4.87 19.69
N ASP A 172 1.29 -3.63 19.31
CA ASP A 172 1.03 -3.09 17.98
C ASP A 172 2.06 -2.00 17.64
N VAL A 173 2.86 -2.26 16.60
CA VAL A 173 4.00 -1.43 16.19
C VAL A 173 3.71 -0.74 14.87
N VAL A 174 3.69 0.59 14.89
CA VAL A 174 3.44 1.44 13.71
C VAL A 174 4.69 1.56 12.82
N GLY A 175 4.49 2.08 11.62
CA GLY A 175 5.56 2.41 10.68
C GLY A 175 5.08 3.41 9.63
N PRO A 176 5.97 3.91 8.78
CA PRO A 176 5.60 4.84 7.73
C PRO A 176 4.74 4.16 6.65
N GLY A 177 3.90 4.96 6.02
CA GLY A 177 3.04 4.65 4.89
C GLY A 177 2.87 5.90 4.00
N VAL A 178 1.85 5.94 3.15
CA VAL A 178 1.61 7.10 2.28
C VAL A 178 1.35 8.37 3.11
N GLY A 179 2.02 9.46 2.78
CA GLY A 179 1.87 10.74 3.48
C GLY A 179 2.58 10.85 4.83
N THR A 180 3.30 9.80 5.25
CA THR A 180 4.13 9.81 6.47
C THR A 180 5.58 9.46 6.16
N ASP A 181 6.49 9.88 7.03
CA ASP A 181 7.93 9.79 6.82
C ASP A 181 8.66 9.48 8.15
N PRO A 182 10.01 9.41 8.17
CA PRO A 182 10.74 9.21 9.40
C PRO A 182 10.48 10.26 10.48
N GLN A 183 10.31 11.53 10.11
CA GLN A 183 10.03 12.60 11.07
C GLN A 183 8.67 12.39 11.77
N VAL A 184 7.63 12.00 11.02
CA VAL A 184 6.33 11.63 11.56
C VAL A 184 6.47 10.46 12.55
N MET A 185 7.27 9.44 12.22
CA MET A 185 7.52 8.32 13.13
C MET A 185 8.27 8.74 14.41
N ALA A 186 9.15 9.73 14.33
CA ALA A 186 9.84 10.27 15.49
C ALA A 186 8.87 11.01 16.43
N TRP A 187 8.03 11.91 15.91
CA TRP A 187 7.00 12.60 16.71
C TRP A 187 5.99 11.63 17.32
N PHE A 188 5.60 10.61 16.57
CA PHE A 188 4.70 9.58 17.03
C PHE A 188 5.29 8.80 18.21
N ALA A 189 6.53 8.30 18.07
CA ALA A 189 7.21 7.55 19.11
C ALA A 189 7.46 8.39 20.37
N ASP A 190 7.89 9.64 20.21
CA ASP A 190 8.08 10.59 21.31
C ASP A 190 6.77 10.82 22.08
N THR A 191 5.67 11.06 21.37
CA THR A 191 4.38 11.30 22.02
C THR A 191 3.89 10.08 22.78
N TYR A 192 4.01 8.89 22.18
CA TYR A 192 3.66 7.65 22.86
C TYR A 192 4.53 7.42 24.10
N ALA A 193 5.85 7.66 24.03
CA ALA A 193 6.72 7.52 25.20
C ALA A 193 6.30 8.46 26.34
N GLN A 194 5.76 9.64 26.03
CA GLN A 194 5.30 10.60 27.03
C GLN A 194 3.97 10.21 27.70
N THR A 195 3.19 9.26 27.17
CA THR A 195 1.99 8.76 27.84
C THR A 195 2.31 7.75 28.95
N GLY A 196 3.49 7.11 28.90
CA GLY A 196 3.94 6.10 29.85
C GLY A 196 4.78 6.63 31.01
N ALA A 197 5.13 5.73 31.93
CA ALA A 197 6.02 6.03 33.05
C ALA A 197 7.45 6.34 32.59
N THR A 198 8.15 7.25 33.29
CA THR A 198 9.49 7.73 32.88
C THR A 198 10.52 6.62 32.65
N HIS A 199 10.49 5.56 33.47
CA HIS A 199 11.48 4.48 33.40
C HIS A 199 11.27 3.52 32.22
N SER A 200 10.09 3.53 31.57
CA SER A 200 9.81 2.71 30.38
C SER A 200 9.93 3.48 29.07
N ARG A 201 10.26 4.79 29.10
CA ARG A 201 10.29 5.65 27.90
C ARG A 201 11.23 5.15 26.82
N ALA A 202 12.42 4.68 27.19
CA ALA A 202 13.39 4.15 26.23
C ALA A 202 12.82 2.94 25.45
N ASP A 203 12.09 2.06 26.15
CA ASP A 203 11.45 0.90 25.56
C ASP A 203 10.23 1.30 24.71
N ALA A 204 9.47 2.30 25.16
CA ALA A 204 8.29 2.82 24.47
C ALA A 204 8.59 3.33 23.05
N HIS A 205 9.81 3.80 22.77
CA HIS A 205 10.21 4.21 21.41
C HIS A 205 10.18 3.07 20.37
N ARG A 206 10.12 1.80 20.80
CA ARG A 206 9.94 0.63 19.93
C ARG A 206 8.54 0.57 19.31
N VAL A 207 7.58 1.37 19.80
CA VAL A 207 6.21 1.44 19.26
C VAL A 207 6.16 1.84 17.77
N ALA A 208 7.19 2.52 17.26
CA ALA A 208 7.27 2.93 15.87
C ALA A 208 8.55 2.43 15.20
N THR A 209 8.42 1.91 14.00
CA THR A 209 9.55 1.59 13.10
C THR A 209 9.70 2.67 12.03
N GLY A 210 10.87 2.76 11.41
CA GLY A 210 11.12 3.75 10.36
C GLY A 210 11.36 5.17 10.83
N LYS A 211 11.75 5.33 12.09
CA LYS A 211 12.31 6.56 12.65
C LYS A 211 13.64 6.92 11.95
N PRO A 212 14.14 8.17 12.08
CA PRO A 212 15.48 8.56 11.68
C PRO A 212 16.54 7.74 12.44
N VAL A 213 17.75 7.62 11.88
CA VAL A 213 18.83 6.84 12.49
C VAL A 213 19.18 7.38 13.88
N GLU A 214 19.19 8.69 14.02
CA GLU A 214 19.45 9.45 15.24
C GLU A 214 18.42 9.15 16.35
N ALA A 215 17.24 8.67 15.98
CA ALA A 215 16.15 8.30 16.89
C ALA A 215 15.95 6.77 16.98
N GLY A 216 16.98 5.96 16.66
CA GLY A 216 16.91 4.50 16.72
C GLY A 216 16.27 3.85 15.49
N GLY A 217 16.33 4.52 14.35
CA GLY A 217 16.09 3.95 13.03
C GLY A 217 17.22 3.03 12.55
N ILE A 218 16.99 2.34 11.44
CA ILE A 218 17.97 1.41 10.85
C ILE A 218 18.43 1.96 9.49
N ILE A 219 19.74 1.95 9.25
CA ILE A 219 20.36 2.34 7.99
C ILE A 219 19.86 1.43 6.86
N GLY A 220 19.61 2.00 5.67
CA GLY A 220 19.18 1.23 4.50
C GLY A 220 17.68 0.88 4.48
N ARG A 221 16.90 1.27 5.49
CA ARG A 221 15.43 1.06 5.47
C ARG A 221 14.78 1.66 4.23
N ALA A 222 15.15 2.89 3.86
CA ALA A 222 14.54 3.60 2.73
C ALA A 222 14.77 2.88 1.40
N SER A 223 15.91 2.21 1.23
CA SER A 223 16.27 1.48 0.01
C SER A 223 15.80 0.01 0.00
N ALA A 224 15.40 -0.55 1.14
CA ALA A 224 15.16 -1.98 1.29
C ALA A 224 14.06 -2.51 0.35
N GLY A 225 12.99 -1.74 0.11
CA GLY A 225 11.91 -2.12 -0.81
C GLY A 225 12.40 -2.26 -2.25
N GLY A 226 13.06 -1.21 -2.76
CA GLY A 226 13.62 -1.22 -4.12
C GLY A 226 14.67 -2.31 -4.32
N LEU A 227 15.56 -2.52 -3.33
CA LEU A 227 16.54 -3.62 -3.37
C LEU A 227 15.86 -4.99 -3.37
N GLY A 228 14.79 -5.17 -2.57
CA GLY A 228 14.00 -6.39 -2.58
C GLY A 228 13.38 -6.67 -3.95
N LEU A 229 12.87 -5.64 -4.63
CA LEU A 229 12.35 -5.79 -5.98
C LEU A 229 13.43 -6.24 -6.98
N VAL A 230 14.62 -5.65 -6.91
CA VAL A 230 15.76 -6.05 -7.76
C VAL A 230 16.03 -7.56 -7.63
N GLU A 231 16.02 -8.09 -6.41
CA GLU A 231 16.21 -9.54 -6.17
C GLU A 231 15.07 -10.38 -6.75
N VAL A 232 13.82 -9.95 -6.56
CA VAL A 232 12.64 -10.65 -7.11
C VAL A 232 12.69 -10.68 -8.64
N LEU A 233 12.98 -9.55 -9.28
CA LEU A 233 13.06 -9.48 -10.73
C LEU A 233 14.24 -10.29 -11.28
N ARG A 234 15.38 -10.32 -10.57
CA ARG A 234 16.52 -11.14 -10.96
C ARG A 234 16.18 -12.62 -11.01
N GLU A 235 15.35 -13.09 -10.07
CA GLU A 235 14.92 -14.48 -10.00
C GLU A 235 13.80 -14.80 -11.00
N MET A 236 12.79 -13.92 -11.14
CA MET A 236 11.56 -14.25 -11.88
C MET A 236 11.62 -13.94 -13.38
N LEU A 237 12.30 -12.86 -13.78
CA LEU A 237 12.31 -12.40 -15.18
C LEU A 237 12.99 -13.36 -16.18
N PRO A 238 14.04 -14.12 -15.83
CA PRO A 238 14.65 -15.09 -16.73
C PRO A 238 13.66 -16.15 -17.26
N ASP A 239 12.70 -16.58 -16.45
CA ASP A 239 11.65 -17.53 -16.86
C ASP A 239 10.70 -16.95 -17.91
N MET A 240 10.62 -15.62 -18.01
CA MET A 240 9.86 -14.88 -19.02
C MET A 240 10.71 -14.50 -20.25
N GLY A 241 11.98 -14.93 -20.30
CA GLY A 241 12.94 -14.53 -21.33
C GLY A 241 13.25 -13.04 -21.30
N ILE A 242 13.27 -12.43 -20.11
CA ILE A 242 13.66 -11.03 -19.88
C ILE A 242 14.99 -11.04 -19.13
N ASP A 243 16.00 -10.35 -19.66
CA ASP A 243 17.29 -10.20 -18.99
C ASP A 243 17.22 -9.07 -17.94
N PRO A 244 17.35 -9.39 -16.65
CA PRO A 244 17.24 -8.39 -15.60
C PRO A 244 18.38 -7.36 -15.60
N SER A 245 19.51 -7.64 -16.26
CA SER A 245 20.66 -6.73 -16.30
C SER A 245 20.54 -5.58 -17.29
N SER A 246 19.55 -5.63 -18.19
CA SER A 246 19.39 -4.66 -19.28
C SER A 246 17.94 -4.26 -19.56
N LEU A 247 17.02 -4.58 -18.64
CA LEU A 247 15.59 -4.32 -18.81
C LEU A 247 15.25 -2.84 -18.88
N THR A 248 14.16 -2.52 -19.58
CA THR A 248 13.50 -1.21 -19.54
C THR A 248 12.30 -1.24 -18.60
N PHE A 249 12.10 -0.19 -17.82
CA PHE A 249 10.97 -0.14 -16.90
C PHE A 249 10.34 1.25 -16.79
N THR A 250 9.09 1.26 -16.36
CA THR A 250 8.33 2.47 -16.02
C THR A 250 7.88 2.42 -14.57
N ILE A 251 7.72 3.59 -13.94
CA ILE A 251 7.19 3.70 -12.58
C ILE A 251 5.94 4.56 -12.58
N ALA A 252 4.85 4.04 -12.03
CA ALA A 252 3.64 4.81 -11.74
C ALA A 252 3.58 5.13 -10.24
N GLY A 253 3.93 6.36 -9.88
CA GLY A 253 4.03 6.86 -8.51
C GLY A 253 5.48 7.07 -8.09
N PHE A 254 5.93 8.33 -8.01
CA PHE A 254 7.33 8.68 -7.72
C PHE A 254 7.53 9.27 -6.31
N GLY A 255 6.83 8.71 -5.33
CA GLY A 255 7.06 8.97 -3.90
C GLY A 255 8.24 8.18 -3.33
N ASN A 256 8.32 8.03 -2.01
CA ASN A 256 9.42 7.32 -1.33
C ASN A 256 9.70 5.91 -1.90
N VAL A 257 8.65 5.14 -2.18
CA VAL A 257 8.76 3.80 -2.76
C VAL A 257 9.21 3.86 -4.22
N GLY A 258 8.57 4.70 -5.05
CA GLY A 258 8.94 4.87 -6.45
C GLY A 258 10.39 5.33 -6.63
N ARG A 259 10.81 6.39 -5.92
CA ARG A 259 12.18 6.93 -5.95
C ARG A 259 13.21 5.88 -5.56
N SER A 260 13.02 5.21 -4.43
CA SER A 260 13.96 4.17 -3.98
C SER A 260 14.02 2.97 -4.94
N THR A 261 12.90 2.64 -5.57
CA THR A 261 12.82 1.57 -6.58
C THR A 261 13.54 1.97 -7.87
N ALA A 262 13.33 3.19 -8.34
CA ALA A 262 14.00 3.75 -9.50
C ALA A 262 15.52 3.68 -9.36
N VAL A 263 16.03 4.20 -8.24
CA VAL A 263 17.46 4.20 -7.91
C VAL A 263 18.01 2.78 -7.82
N ALA A 264 17.30 1.86 -7.16
CA ALA A 264 17.75 0.48 -7.01
C ALA A 264 17.86 -0.25 -8.36
N LEU A 265 16.84 -0.13 -9.22
CA LEU A 265 16.80 -0.77 -10.54
C LEU A 265 17.83 -0.15 -11.49
N CYS A 266 17.97 1.18 -11.52
CA CYS A 266 18.99 1.82 -12.37
C CYS A 266 20.41 1.42 -11.94
N ARG A 267 20.67 1.31 -10.62
CA ARG A 267 21.96 0.81 -10.11
C ARG A 267 22.24 -0.65 -10.44
N SER A 268 21.21 -1.45 -10.73
CA SER A 268 21.39 -2.83 -11.21
C SER A 268 21.51 -2.96 -12.73
N GLY A 269 21.54 -1.85 -13.48
CA GLY A 269 21.70 -1.82 -14.93
C GLY A 269 20.41 -1.65 -15.73
N ALA A 270 19.25 -1.59 -15.06
CA ALA A 270 17.98 -1.34 -15.72
C ALA A 270 17.86 0.12 -16.17
N ARG A 271 16.96 0.39 -17.12
CA ARG A 271 16.74 1.72 -17.69
C ARG A 271 15.33 2.21 -17.39
N LEU A 272 15.23 3.30 -16.63
CA LEU A 272 13.96 3.97 -16.37
C LEU A 272 13.56 4.80 -17.59
N VAL A 273 12.50 4.40 -18.28
CA VAL A 273 12.07 5.04 -19.55
C VAL A 273 10.80 5.87 -19.42
N GLY A 274 10.09 5.78 -18.29
CA GLY A 274 8.90 6.57 -18.04
C GLY A 274 8.53 6.65 -16.56
N VAL A 275 8.06 7.82 -16.15
CA VAL A 275 7.51 8.06 -14.81
C VAL A 275 6.16 8.74 -14.93
N LEU A 276 5.15 8.20 -14.25
CA LEU A 276 3.86 8.83 -14.03
C LEU A 276 3.78 9.23 -12.56
N ASP A 277 3.47 10.50 -12.29
CA ASP A 277 3.09 10.98 -10.96
C ASP A 277 1.78 11.76 -11.05
N ARG A 278 1.25 12.23 -9.92
CA ARG A 278 0.04 13.06 -9.83
C ARG A 278 0.07 14.32 -10.70
N SER A 279 1.26 14.86 -11.01
CA SER A 279 1.44 16.08 -11.79
C SER A 279 1.42 15.83 -13.30
N GLY A 280 1.64 14.59 -13.74
CA GLY A 280 1.71 14.22 -15.15
C GLY A 280 2.62 13.03 -15.38
N ALA A 281 2.99 12.80 -16.64
CA ALA A 281 3.94 11.75 -17.00
C ALA A 281 5.07 12.31 -17.84
N VAL A 282 6.27 11.74 -17.66
CA VAL A 282 7.44 12.03 -18.49
C VAL A 282 8.05 10.75 -19.03
N VAL A 283 8.45 10.78 -20.29
CA VAL A 283 9.01 9.63 -21.02
C VAL A 283 10.34 10.00 -21.67
N ASN A 284 11.30 9.08 -21.58
CA ASN A 284 12.54 9.14 -22.32
C ASN A 284 13.02 7.72 -22.67
N LEU A 285 12.88 7.34 -23.94
CA LEU A 285 13.28 6.01 -24.40
C LEU A 285 14.80 5.75 -24.29
N ARG A 286 15.63 6.80 -24.17
CA ARG A 286 17.07 6.64 -23.90
C ARG A 286 17.35 6.41 -22.41
N GLY A 287 16.37 6.65 -21.54
CA GLY A 287 16.46 6.63 -20.09
C GLY A 287 16.82 7.99 -19.49
N PHE A 288 16.38 8.24 -18.27
CA PHE A 288 16.85 9.36 -17.44
C PHE A 288 17.45 8.84 -16.12
N ASP A 289 18.37 9.63 -15.56
CA ASP A 289 18.91 9.37 -14.23
C ASP A 289 17.81 9.60 -13.19
N PRO A 290 17.50 8.61 -12.32
CA PRO A 290 16.53 8.82 -11.26
C PRO A 290 16.91 9.95 -10.31
N ASP A 291 18.21 10.24 -10.12
CA ASP A 291 18.67 11.30 -9.24
C ASP A 291 18.30 12.69 -9.81
N ASP A 292 18.39 12.90 -11.12
CA ASP A 292 17.95 14.13 -11.79
C ASP A 292 16.45 14.42 -11.58
N LEU A 293 15.62 13.36 -11.63
CA LEU A 293 14.19 13.46 -11.37
C LEU A 293 13.88 13.76 -9.90
N ILE A 294 14.63 13.15 -8.98
CA ILE A 294 14.48 13.40 -7.55
C ILE A 294 14.80 14.86 -7.24
N ASP A 295 15.93 15.37 -7.74
CA ASP A 295 16.34 16.76 -7.56
C ASP A 295 15.30 17.73 -8.11
N HIS A 296 14.75 17.44 -9.30
CA HIS A 296 13.67 18.25 -9.88
C HIS A 296 12.42 18.26 -9.00
N LEU A 297 11.94 17.09 -8.56
CA LEU A 297 10.73 16.99 -7.75
C LEU A 297 10.90 17.58 -6.34
N ASP A 298 12.09 17.55 -5.77
CA ASP A 298 12.36 18.15 -4.46
C ASP A 298 12.36 19.68 -4.51
N VAL A 299 12.63 20.28 -5.67
CA VAL A 299 12.56 21.74 -5.88
C VAL A 299 11.17 22.19 -6.34
N HIS A 300 10.55 21.46 -7.25
CA HIS A 300 9.36 21.91 -7.97
C HIS A 300 8.05 21.25 -7.52
N ASP A 301 8.11 20.12 -6.82
CA ASP A 301 6.96 19.30 -6.41
C ASP A 301 6.01 18.90 -7.56
N SER A 302 6.51 18.96 -8.80
CA SER A 302 5.83 18.64 -10.07
C SER A 302 6.85 18.11 -11.07
N LEU A 303 6.39 17.33 -12.06
CA LEU A 303 7.19 16.94 -13.24
C LEU A 303 7.21 18.04 -14.32
N ASP A 304 6.42 19.10 -14.15
CA ASP A 304 6.34 20.21 -15.09
C ASP A 304 7.70 20.91 -15.24
N GLY A 305 8.17 21.00 -16.48
CA GLY A 305 9.46 21.63 -16.79
C GLY A 305 10.66 20.72 -16.58
N PHE A 306 10.49 19.42 -16.31
CA PHE A 306 11.60 18.48 -16.31
C PHE A 306 12.15 18.31 -17.75
N HIS A 307 13.39 18.74 -17.97
CA HIS A 307 14.02 18.72 -19.30
C HIS A 307 14.64 17.36 -19.69
N GLY A 308 14.62 16.37 -18.79
CA GLY A 308 15.19 15.04 -19.03
C GLY A 308 14.30 14.09 -19.85
N GLY A 309 13.13 14.53 -20.29
CA GLY A 309 12.22 13.74 -21.13
C GLY A 309 11.09 14.57 -21.74
N GLU A 310 10.18 13.89 -22.44
CA GLU A 310 8.99 14.48 -23.04
C GLU A 310 7.79 14.30 -22.11
N CYS A 311 7.06 15.38 -21.82
CA CYS A 311 5.81 15.30 -21.08
C CYS A 311 4.73 14.65 -21.96
N VAL A 312 4.09 13.60 -21.45
CA VAL A 312 3.07 12.83 -22.17
C VAL A 312 1.79 12.71 -21.35
N SER A 313 0.70 12.28 -21.99
CA SER A 313 -0.53 11.95 -21.27
C SER A 313 -0.37 10.67 -20.44
N ALA A 314 -1.18 10.51 -19.39
CA ALA A 314 -1.19 9.26 -18.63
C ALA A 314 -1.53 8.04 -19.51
N ALA A 315 -2.45 8.21 -20.48
CA ALA A 315 -2.80 7.15 -21.42
C ALA A 315 -1.61 6.72 -22.30
N ASP A 316 -0.76 7.66 -22.71
CA ASP A 316 0.44 7.36 -23.48
C ASP A 316 1.53 6.71 -22.62
N PHE A 317 1.63 7.11 -21.34
CA PHE A 317 2.49 6.42 -20.37
C PHE A 317 2.11 4.94 -20.20
N TRP A 318 0.82 4.63 -20.02
CA TRP A 318 0.37 3.24 -19.85
C TRP A 318 0.65 2.39 -21.10
N LYS A 319 0.54 2.98 -22.29
CA LYS A 319 0.84 2.32 -23.58
C LYS A 319 2.31 2.13 -23.88
N LEU A 320 3.21 2.74 -23.10
CA LEU A 320 4.63 2.74 -23.39
C LEU A 320 5.20 1.30 -23.39
N PRO A 321 5.77 0.83 -24.52
CA PRO A 321 6.42 -0.46 -24.56
C PRO A 321 7.63 -0.50 -23.61
N CYS A 322 7.61 -1.44 -22.67
CA CYS A 322 8.72 -1.68 -21.74
C CYS A 322 8.72 -3.13 -21.24
N ASP A 323 9.78 -3.56 -20.58
CA ASP A 323 9.82 -4.91 -20.01
C ASP A 323 9.00 -4.98 -18.72
N VAL A 324 9.08 -3.98 -17.85
CA VAL A 324 8.43 -3.98 -16.53
C VAL A 324 7.70 -2.67 -16.23
N LEU A 325 6.42 -2.75 -15.87
CA LEU A 325 5.66 -1.67 -15.25
C LEU A 325 5.69 -1.82 -13.72
N VAL A 326 6.06 -0.77 -13.00
CA VAL A 326 6.14 -0.76 -11.54
C VAL A 326 5.11 0.23 -10.96
N PRO A 327 3.91 -0.23 -10.57
CA PRO A 327 2.97 0.62 -9.85
C PRO A 327 3.40 0.76 -8.37
N ALA A 328 3.62 1.99 -7.92
CA ALA A 328 4.25 2.36 -6.65
C ALA A 328 3.57 3.53 -5.91
N ALA A 329 2.31 3.84 -6.22
CA ALA A 329 1.51 4.84 -5.50
C ALA A 329 0.34 4.24 -4.69
N LEU A 330 -0.89 4.41 -5.15
CA LEU A 330 -2.11 4.04 -4.44
C LEU A 330 -2.64 2.66 -4.86
N GLU A 331 -3.70 2.20 -4.19
CA GLU A 331 -4.48 1.03 -4.60
C GLU A 331 -5.16 1.28 -5.96
N GLN A 332 -5.53 0.20 -6.66
CA GLN A 332 -6.42 0.22 -7.85
C GLN A 332 -5.95 1.16 -8.98
N MET A 333 -4.64 1.29 -9.18
CA MET A 333 -4.05 2.09 -10.27
C MET A 333 -4.19 1.41 -11.64
N VAL A 334 -4.12 0.08 -11.67
CA VAL A 334 -4.26 -0.73 -12.87
C VAL A 334 -5.62 -1.41 -12.79
N THR A 335 -6.63 -0.72 -13.34
CA THR A 335 -7.98 -1.25 -13.54
C THR A 335 -8.05 -2.07 -14.83
N SER A 336 -9.16 -2.77 -15.08
CA SER A 336 -9.41 -3.46 -16.35
C SER A 336 -9.22 -2.55 -17.58
N GLU A 337 -9.69 -1.29 -17.51
CA GLU A 337 -9.49 -0.30 -18.60
C GLU A 337 -8.02 0.04 -18.84
N VAL A 338 -7.22 0.16 -17.77
CA VAL A 338 -5.78 0.41 -17.87
C VAL A 338 -5.07 -0.84 -18.38
N ALA A 339 -5.43 -2.01 -17.88
CA ALA A 339 -4.83 -3.30 -18.25
C ALA A 339 -4.93 -3.58 -19.77
N GLU A 340 -6.03 -3.17 -20.42
CA GLU A 340 -6.21 -3.29 -21.88
C GLU A 340 -5.17 -2.50 -22.69
N ILE A 341 -4.60 -1.43 -22.12
CA ILE A 341 -3.67 -0.53 -22.81
C ILE A 341 -2.23 -0.65 -22.30
N VAL A 342 -1.95 -1.46 -21.26
CA VAL A 342 -0.60 -1.62 -20.71
C VAL A 342 0.36 -2.18 -21.77
N GLY A 343 1.42 -1.42 -22.07
CA GLY A 343 2.47 -1.82 -23.02
C GLY A 343 3.59 -2.67 -22.42
N ALA A 344 3.54 -2.96 -21.12
CA ALA A 344 4.59 -3.68 -20.40
C ALA A 344 4.46 -5.20 -20.54
N ARG A 345 5.60 -5.92 -20.57
CA ARG A 345 5.63 -7.40 -20.61
C ARG A 345 5.37 -8.04 -19.24
N ALA A 346 5.71 -7.35 -18.17
CA ALA A 346 5.50 -7.77 -16.79
C ALA A 346 5.06 -6.59 -15.92
N VAL A 347 4.33 -6.88 -14.84
CA VAL A 347 3.95 -5.90 -13.82
C VAL A 347 4.59 -6.33 -12.50
N ALA A 348 5.26 -5.39 -11.83
CA ALA A 348 5.93 -5.63 -10.56
C ALA A 348 5.43 -4.67 -9.49
N GLU A 349 4.53 -5.16 -8.65
CA GLU A 349 3.77 -4.36 -7.70
C GLU A 349 4.64 -3.88 -6.52
N MET A 350 4.73 -2.56 -6.33
CA MET A 350 5.38 -1.93 -5.18
C MET A 350 4.40 -1.13 -4.31
N GLY A 351 3.25 -0.75 -4.87
CA GLY A 351 2.08 -0.27 -4.14
C GLY A 351 1.37 -1.41 -3.39
N SER A 352 0.47 -1.08 -2.47
CA SER A 352 -0.41 -2.09 -1.85
C SER A 352 -1.67 -2.21 -2.70
N ALA A 353 -1.98 -3.42 -3.17
CA ALA A 353 -3.12 -3.70 -4.07
C ALA A 353 -3.27 -2.70 -5.25
N PRO A 354 -2.21 -2.43 -6.04
CA PRO A 354 -2.27 -1.48 -7.13
C PRO A 354 -3.03 -2.01 -8.36
N VAL A 355 -3.27 -3.31 -8.48
CA VAL A 355 -3.98 -3.95 -9.59
C VAL A 355 -5.33 -4.46 -9.09
N THR A 356 -6.42 -4.21 -9.82
CA THR A 356 -7.74 -4.75 -9.46
C THR A 356 -7.85 -6.23 -9.86
N PRO A 357 -8.75 -7.01 -9.23
CA PRO A 357 -8.91 -8.44 -9.55
C PRO A 357 -9.31 -8.80 -10.99
N ASP A 358 -9.98 -7.89 -11.71
CA ASP A 358 -10.59 -8.09 -13.03
C ASP A 358 -9.66 -7.77 -14.21
#